data_AF-A0A838Y426-F1
#
_entry.id   AF-A0A838Y426-F1
#
_cell.length_a   1.000
_cell.length_b   1.000
_cell.length_c   1.000
_cell.angle_alpha   90.00
_cell.angle_beta   90.00
_cell.angle_gamma   90.00
#
_symmetry.space_group_name_H-M   'P 1'
#
loop_
_entity.id
_entity.type
_entity.pdbx_description
1 polymer ?
#
loop_
_entity_poly.entity_id
_entity_poly.type
_entity_poly.pdbx_seq_one_letter_code
_entity_poly.pdbx_strand_id
1 'polypeptide(L)'
;MPRRPSSALADGPFFHAITARLDAATAIPLEFRHHPLSAKASTMERIGFIGLGLMGLPLCRRLQAAGFPLTVWNRSTDKLEQARTEGMQTTTSLVELAASSDILMLCIADATAVQSVVTQLEPALRAGQLIIDLSSIDPDTTRHCAALVKQQGASWVDAPVSGGVNGATQGTLVVMAGGSEQDIRRASQALQPLAQRITRMGEVGSGQVTKICNQLIVAANAMLIAEAVALAENNGVDASLLAPALAGGFADSLPLQILAPRMAARQAEPVQWKVTTLLKDLDNAGQLSKQSQSATPLAALASQLMRLHAAQGHSNADLSSVIHLYQEQEQAPC
;
A
#
# COMPACT_ATOMS: atom_id res chain seq x y z
N MET A 1 -0.75 58.69 -7.85
CA MET A 1 -0.91 57.49 -8.69
C MET A 1 0.28 56.56 -8.44
N PRO A 2 0.11 55.37 -7.84
CA PRO A 2 1.21 54.43 -7.68
C PRO A 2 1.35 53.56 -8.93
N ARG A 3 2.58 53.38 -9.40
CA ARG A 3 2.94 52.49 -10.53
C ARG A 3 2.80 51.02 -10.10
N ARG A 4 2.17 50.20 -10.96
CA ARG A 4 2.12 48.73 -10.82
C ARG A 4 3.52 48.12 -10.98
N PRO A 5 3.88 47.06 -10.24
CA PRO A 5 5.05 46.26 -10.57
C PRO A 5 4.78 45.35 -11.77
N SER A 6 5.76 45.21 -12.66
CA SER A 6 5.69 44.40 -13.88
C SER A 6 5.85 42.90 -13.58
N SER A 7 4.99 42.09 -14.16
CA SER A 7 4.96 40.62 -14.12
C SER A 7 6.03 39.96 -14.99
N ALA A 8 7.30 40.06 -14.62
CA ALA A 8 8.42 39.52 -15.42
C ALA A 8 9.18 38.38 -14.72
N LEU A 9 8.48 37.44 -14.09
CA LEU A 9 9.09 36.25 -13.48
C LEU A 9 8.46 34.91 -13.90
N ALA A 10 7.47 34.92 -14.81
CA ALA A 10 6.76 33.70 -15.23
C ALA A 10 7.25 33.09 -16.57
N ASP A 11 8.00 33.84 -17.38
CA ASP A 11 8.30 33.46 -18.78
C ASP A 11 9.79 33.12 -19.02
N GLY A 12 10.36 32.30 -18.14
CA GLY A 12 11.75 31.85 -18.27
C GLY A 12 11.87 30.51 -19.03
N PRO A 13 12.88 30.32 -19.92
CA PRO A 13 13.10 29.08 -20.66
C PRO A 13 13.34 27.84 -19.78
N PHE A 14 13.60 28.04 -18.49
CA PHE A 14 13.73 26.99 -17.49
C PHE A 14 12.39 26.29 -17.18
N PHE A 15 11.27 27.03 -17.15
CA PHE A 15 9.95 26.48 -16.85
C PHE A 15 9.41 25.64 -18.02
N HIS A 16 9.62 26.10 -19.25
CA HIS A 16 9.26 25.35 -20.46
C HIS A 16 10.10 24.07 -20.65
N ALA A 17 11.36 24.06 -20.21
CA ALA A 17 12.21 22.87 -20.26
C ALA A 17 11.79 21.77 -19.27
N ILE A 18 11.20 22.13 -18.13
CA ILE A 18 10.65 21.18 -17.14
C ILE A 18 9.35 20.57 -17.68
N THR A 19 8.44 21.37 -18.25
CA THR A 19 7.20 20.84 -18.85
C THR A 19 7.47 19.98 -20.08
N ALA A 20 8.39 20.38 -20.96
CA ALA A 20 8.70 19.62 -22.19
C ALA A 20 9.44 18.29 -21.93
N ARG A 21 10.20 18.17 -20.83
CA ARG A 21 10.86 16.90 -20.45
C ARG A 21 9.90 15.90 -19.78
N LEU A 22 8.79 16.36 -19.23
CA LEU A 22 7.74 15.48 -18.69
C LEU A 22 6.99 14.74 -19.81
N ASP A 23 6.85 15.35 -20.99
CA ASP A 23 6.18 14.72 -22.14
C ASP A 23 7.05 13.65 -22.82
N ALA A 24 8.38 13.80 -22.79
CA ALA A 24 9.33 12.93 -23.52
C ALA A 24 9.74 11.64 -22.78
N ALA A 25 9.39 11.47 -21.50
CA ALA A 25 9.70 10.26 -20.70
C ALA A 25 8.57 9.22 -20.69
N THR A 26 7.57 9.36 -21.56
CA THR A 26 6.34 8.55 -21.57
C THR A 26 6.49 7.21 -22.30
N ALA A 27 7.48 6.41 -21.93
CA ALA A 27 7.26 4.96 -21.95
C ALA A 27 6.46 4.64 -20.68
N ILE A 28 5.15 4.88 -20.73
CA ILE A 28 4.24 4.51 -19.64
C ILE A 28 4.44 3.00 -19.43
N PRO A 29 4.84 2.51 -18.23
CA PRO A 29 4.90 1.08 -17.98
C PRO A 29 3.55 0.46 -18.35
N LEU A 30 3.56 -0.63 -19.13
CA LEU A 30 2.37 -1.29 -19.68
C LEU A 30 1.22 -1.26 -18.65
N GLU A 31 0.28 -0.32 -18.83
CA GLU A 31 -0.98 -0.32 -18.12
C GLU A 31 -1.83 -1.39 -18.79
N PHE A 32 -2.19 -2.44 -18.06
CA PHE A 32 -3.14 -3.43 -18.56
C PHE A 32 -4.54 -2.80 -18.54
N ARG A 33 -4.84 -2.00 -19.58
CA ARG A 33 -6.19 -1.48 -19.83
C ARG A 33 -7.07 -2.57 -20.42
N HIS A 34 -8.34 -2.54 -20.04
CA HIS A 34 -9.36 -3.54 -20.34
C HIS A 34 -9.31 -4.08 -21.77
N HIS A 35 -9.26 -5.40 -21.89
CA HIS A 35 -9.80 -6.11 -23.04
C HIS A 35 -11.06 -6.84 -22.57
N PRO A 36 -12.20 -6.71 -23.29
CA PRO A 36 -13.35 -7.55 -23.01
C PRO A 36 -12.93 -9.02 -23.16
N LEU A 37 -13.31 -9.85 -22.19
CA LEU A 37 -13.05 -11.28 -22.18
C LEU A 37 -13.57 -11.88 -23.49
N SER A 38 -12.67 -12.45 -24.30
CA SER A 38 -13.05 -13.27 -25.44
C SER A 38 -13.84 -14.47 -24.93
N ALA A 39 -15.08 -14.62 -25.40
CA ALA A 39 -15.99 -15.71 -25.07
C ALA A 39 -15.49 -17.07 -25.58
N LYS A 40 -14.50 -17.64 -24.90
CA LYS A 40 -14.41 -19.09 -24.68
C LYS A 40 -14.71 -19.28 -23.20
N ALA A 41 -15.59 -20.21 -22.86
CA ALA A 41 -15.97 -20.51 -21.49
C ALA A 41 -14.74 -20.99 -20.70
N SER A 42 -13.95 -20.05 -20.15
CA SER A 42 -12.96 -20.33 -19.13
C SER A 42 -13.71 -20.42 -17.82
N THR A 43 -13.73 -21.60 -17.21
CA THR A 43 -14.11 -21.74 -15.79
C THR A 43 -13.28 -20.76 -14.98
N MET A 44 -13.91 -19.92 -14.15
CA MET A 44 -13.18 -18.98 -13.28
C MET A 44 -12.17 -19.74 -12.43
N GLU A 45 -10.95 -19.19 -12.32
CA GLU A 45 -9.89 -19.75 -11.50
C GLU A 45 -10.30 -19.74 -10.02
N ARG A 46 -9.99 -20.81 -9.29
CA ARG A 46 -10.26 -20.91 -7.85
C ARG A 46 -9.21 -20.14 -7.07
N ILE A 47 -9.66 -19.26 -6.18
CA ILE A 47 -8.78 -18.42 -5.36
C ILE A 47 -8.74 -18.96 -3.93
N GLY A 48 -7.53 -19.24 -3.46
CA GLY A 48 -7.25 -19.40 -2.04
C GLY A 48 -6.71 -18.10 -1.49
N PHE A 49 -7.32 -17.54 -0.44
CA PHE A 49 -6.88 -16.26 0.15
C PHE A 49 -6.37 -16.45 1.58
N ILE A 50 -5.19 -15.91 1.85
CA ILE A 50 -4.45 -16.11 3.11
C ILE A 50 -4.25 -14.76 3.79
N GLY A 51 -4.85 -14.61 4.97
CA GLY A 51 -4.70 -13.43 5.83
C GLY A 51 -5.93 -12.52 5.79
N LEU A 52 -6.76 -12.59 6.84
CA LEU A 52 -8.03 -11.87 6.95
C LEU A 52 -7.91 -10.65 7.87
N GLY A 53 -6.83 -9.88 7.68
CA GLY A 53 -6.58 -8.64 8.42
C GLY A 53 -7.45 -7.48 7.97
N LEU A 54 -7.09 -6.27 8.44
CA LEU A 54 -7.75 -5.01 8.11
C LEU A 54 -7.88 -4.79 6.59
N MET A 55 -6.85 -5.18 5.83
CA MET A 55 -6.86 -5.16 4.37
C MET A 55 -7.45 -6.43 3.76
N GLY A 56 -7.11 -7.62 4.27
CA GLY A 56 -7.48 -8.88 3.62
C GLY A 56 -8.97 -9.17 3.58
N LEU A 57 -9.70 -8.91 4.67
CA LEU A 57 -11.13 -9.20 4.73
C LEU A 57 -11.98 -8.42 3.69
N PRO A 58 -11.85 -7.07 3.55
CA PRO A 58 -12.58 -6.36 2.49
C PRO A 58 -12.20 -6.81 1.07
N LEU A 59 -10.96 -7.26 0.85
CA LEU A 59 -10.56 -7.83 -0.45
C LEU A 59 -11.28 -9.16 -0.72
N CYS A 60 -11.39 -10.05 0.27
CA CYS A 60 -12.17 -11.27 0.15
C CYS A 60 -13.64 -10.99 -0.20
N ARG A 61 -14.26 -10.01 0.45
CA ARG A 61 -15.65 -9.59 0.14
C ARG A 61 -15.78 -9.15 -1.32
N ARG A 62 -14.80 -8.42 -1.85
CA ARG A 62 -14.78 -7.98 -3.25
C ARG A 62 -14.63 -9.15 -4.23
N LEU A 63 -13.76 -10.12 -3.93
CA LEU A 63 -13.59 -11.33 -4.72
C LEU A 63 -14.86 -12.19 -4.73
N GLN A 64 -15.48 -12.38 -3.57
CA GLN A 64 -16.75 -13.09 -3.43
C GLN A 64 -17.88 -12.40 -4.22
N ALA A 65 -18.01 -11.07 -4.08
CA ALA A 65 -19.00 -10.29 -4.83
C ALA A 65 -18.77 -10.31 -6.35
N ALA A 66 -17.53 -10.48 -6.80
CA ALA A 66 -17.18 -10.67 -8.20
C ALA A 66 -17.44 -12.10 -8.71
N GLY A 67 -17.84 -13.03 -7.82
CA GLY A 67 -18.23 -14.39 -8.18
C GLY A 67 -17.09 -15.41 -8.21
N PHE A 68 -15.87 -15.04 -7.79
CA PHE A 68 -14.75 -15.99 -7.77
C PHE A 68 -15.04 -17.15 -6.79
N PRO A 69 -14.74 -18.42 -7.16
CA PRO A 69 -14.70 -19.51 -6.20
C PRO A 69 -13.59 -19.23 -5.18
N LEU A 70 -13.98 -18.87 -3.96
CA LEU A 70 -13.08 -18.34 -2.93
C LEU A 70 -13.09 -19.22 -1.69
N THR A 71 -11.92 -19.77 -1.34
CA THR A 71 -11.67 -20.38 -0.03
C THR A 71 -10.69 -19.51 0.73
N VAL A 72 -10.98 -19.22 2.00
CA VAL A 72 -10.13 -18.35 2.82
C VAL A 72 -9.51 -19.08 4.01
N TRP A 73 -8.33 -18.62 4.39
CA TRP A 73 -7.59 -19.08 5.56
C TRP A 73 -7.04 -17.90 6.36
N ASN A 74 -7.03 -18.04 7.68
CA ASN A 74 -6.32 -17.13 8.57
C ASN A 74 -5.85 -17.88 9.82
N ARG A 75 -4.70 -17.46 10.38
CA ARG A 75 -4.13 -18.05 11.60
C ARG A 75 -5.08 -17.96 12.81
N SER A 76 -5.71 -16.80 12.99
CA SER A 76 -6.64 -16.56 14.09
C SER A 76 -8.04 -17.07 13.73
N THR A 77 -8.62 -17.88 14.61
CA THR A 77 -9.90 -18.57 14.42
C THR A 77 -11.10 -17.63 14.42
N ASP A 78 -11.05 -16.55 15.21
CA ASP A 78 -12.06 -15.48 15.25
C ASP A 78 -12.29 -14.85 13.87
N LYS A 79 -11.22 -14.53 13.14
CA LYS A 79 -11.30 -13.97 11.78
C LYS A 79 -11.82 -14.97 10.75
N LEU A 80 -11.51 -16.26 10.92
CA LEU A 80 -12.08 -17.32 10.08
C LEU A 80 -13.58 -17.47 10.35
N GLU A 81 -14.01 -17.42 11.61
CA GLU A 81 -15.43 -17.44 11.97
C GLU A 81 -16.19 -16.29 11.34
N GLN A 82 -15.62 -15.08 11.42
CA GLN A 82 -16.20 -13.91 10.75
C GLN A 82 -16.41 -14.16 9.25
N ALA A 83 -15.39 -14.64 8.53
CA ALA A 83 -15.53 -14.95 7.11
C ALA A 83 -16.59 -16.03 6.83
N ARG A 84 -16.71 -17.05 7.70
CA ARG A 84 -17.74 -18.08 7.59
C ARG A 84 -19.14 -17.50 7.77
N THR A 85 -19.35 -16.61 8.75
CA THR A 85 -20.64 -15.92 8.95
C THR A 85 -21.02 -15.02 7.77
N GLU A 86 -20.03 -14.53 7.02
CA GLU A 86 -20.20 -13.78 5.76
C GLU A 86 -20.38 -14.69 4.52
N GLY A 87 -20.55 -16.00 4.73
CA GLY A 87 -20.83 -16.97 3.67
C GLY A 87 -19.62 -17.37 2.83
N MET A 88 -18.39 -17.05 3.26
CA MET A 88 -17.18 -17.48 2.58
C MET A 88 -16.85 -18.94 2.93
N GLN A 89 -16.35 -19.71 1.96
CA GLN A 89 -15.77 -21.02 2.25
C GLN A 89 -14.48 -20.83 3.04
N THR A 90 -14.32 -21.58 4.13
CA THR A 90 -13.14 -21.48 5.01
C THR A 90 -12.44 -22.83 5.09
N THR A 91 -11.12 -22.82 5.28
CA THR A 91 -10.33 -23.99 5.68
C THR A 91 -9.37 -23.62 6.81
N THR A 92 -8.97 -24.61 7.60
CA THR A 92 -7.93 -24.47 8.62
C THR A 92 -6.57 -24.99 8.14
N SER A 93 -6.51 -25.61 6.96
CA SER A 93 -5.31 -26.25 6.40
C SER A 93 -4.79 -25.49 5.17
N LEU A 94 -3.55 -24.97 5.26
CA LEU A 94 -2.88 -24.36 4.12
C LEU A 94 -2.61 -25.38 2.99
N VAL A 95 -2.41 -26.65 3.33
CA VAL A 95 -2.20 -27.74 2.35
C VAL A 95 -3.47 -27.98 1.54
N GLU A 96 -4.63 -28.06 2.19
CA GLU A 96 -5.92 -28.20 1.50
C GLU A 96 -6.23 -26.96 0.65
N LEU A 97 -5.92 -25.78 1.17
CA LEU A 97 -6.08 -24.53 0.43
C LEU A 97 -5.24 -24.54 -0.85
N ALA A 98 -3.95 -24.91 -0.75
CA ALA A 98 -3.07 -25.02 -1.89
C ALA A 98 -3.59 -26.03 -2.92
N ALA A 99 -3.95 -27.24 -2.49
CA ALA A 99 -4.42 -28.30 -3.38
C ALA A 99 -5.69 -27.92 -4.17
N SER A 100 -6.56 -27.11 -3.56
CA SER A 100 -7.86 -26.72 -4.14
C SER A 100 -7.86 -25.39 -4.90
N SER A 101 -6.72 -24.69 -4.95
CA SER A 101 -6.63 -23.35 -5.56
C SER A 101 -5.82 -23.37 -6.87
N ASP A 102 -6.19 -22.49 -7.81
CA ASP A 102 -5.39 -22.21 -9.02
C ASP A 102 -4.53 -20.95 -8.81
N ILE A 103 -5.07 -19.99 -8.04
CA ILE A 103 -4.39 -18.79 -7.56
C ILE A 103 -4.39 -18.78 -6.03
N LEU A 104 -3.23 -18.51 -5.42
CA LEU A 104 -3.10 -18.24 -3.98
C LEU A 104 -2.78 -16.77 -3.77
N MET A 105 -3.63 -16.05 -3.04
CA MET A 105 -3.44 -14.63 -2.69
C MET A 105 -3.02 -14.48 -1.23
N LEU A 106 -1.96 -13.73 -0.97
CA LEU A 106 -1.45 -13.47 0.37
C LEU A 106 -1.69 -12.00 0.72
N CYS A 107 -2.23 -11.72 1.91
CA CYS A 107 -2.35 -10.38 2.48
C CYS A 107 -1.96 -10.42 3.96
N ILE A 108 -0.65 -10.51 4.21
CA ILE A 108 -0.04 -10.87 5.49
C ILE A 108 0.76 -9.68 6.05
N ALA A 109 0.96 -9.67 7.38
CA ALA A 109 1.48 -8.50 8.11
C ALA A 109 2.95 -8.17 7.84
N ASP A 110 3.82 -9.18 7.72
CA ASP A 110 5.27 -9.01 7.66
C ASP A 110 5.98 -10.16 6.93
N ALA A 111 7.28 -9.94 6.65
CA ALA A 111 8.15 -10.85 5.92
C ALA A 111 8.26 -12.24 6.59
N THR A 112 8.43 -12.28 7.92
CA THR A 112 8.54 -13.53 8.68
C THR A 112 7.27 -14.38 8.54
N ALA A 113 6.10 -13.76 8.63
CA ALA A 113 4.83 -14.43 8.47
C ALA A 113 4.60 -14.90 7.01
N VAL A 114 5.01 -14.11 6.01
CA VAL A 114 4.97 -14.54 4.60
C VAL A 114 5.88 -15.76 4.39
N GLN A 115 7.13 -15.72 4.84
CA GLN A 115 8.05 -16.86 4.74
C GLN A 115 7.49 -18.11 5.41
N SER A 116 6.95 -17.98 6.63
CA SER A 116 6.35 -19.08 7.36
C SER A 116 5.17 -19.73 6.61
N VAL A 117 4.31 -18.91 5.98
CA VAL A 117 3.21 -19.40 5.15
C VAL A 117 3.72 -20.07 3.89
N VAL A 118 4.67 -19.45 3.17
CA VAL A 118 5.22 -20.01 1.93
C VAL A 118 5.89 -21.36 2.17
N THR A 119 6.67 -21.49 3.25
CA THR A 119 7.29 -22.77 3.63
C THR A 119 6.25 -23.86 3.92
N GLN A 120 5.11 -23.51 4.50
CA GLN A 120 4.02 -24.48 4.75
C GLN A 120 3.25 -24.86 3.48
N LEU A 121 3.15 -23.93 2.53
CA LEU A 121 2.50 -24.18 1.24
C LEU A 121 3.37 -25.00 0.29
N GLU A 122 4.69 -24.79 0.30
CA GLU A 122 5.65 -25.33 -0.67
C GLU A 122 5.47 -26.83 -0.99
N PRO A 123 5.32 -27.74 0.00
CA PRO A 123 5.13 -29.16 -0.28
C PRO A 123 3.80 -29.52 -0.98
N ALA A 124 2.82 -28.61 -0.93
CA ALA A 124 1.48 -28.78 -1.49
C ALA A 124 1.26 -27.98 -2.79
N LEU A 125 2.25 -27.18 -3.20
CA LEU A 125 2.19 -26.45 -4.47
C LEU A 125 2.28 -27.41 -5.66
N ARG A 126 1.61 -27.04 -6.74
CA ARG A 126 1.60 -27.79 -8.01
C ARG A 126 1.95 -26.87 -9.18
N ALA A 127 2.50 -27.48 -10.22
CA ALA A 127 2.87 -26.78 -11.43
C ALA A 127 1.68 -26.01 -12.03
N GLY A 128 1.94 -24.78 -12.49
CA GLY A 128 0.94 -23.90 -13.09
C GLY A 128 0.11 -23.07 -12.10
N GLN A 129 0.29 -23.24 -10.78
CA GLN A 129 -0.29 -22.31 -9.81
C GLN A 129 0.37 -20.92 -9.89
N LEU A 130 -0.39 -19.91 -9.47
CA LEU A 130 0.10 -18.54 -9.35
C LEU A 130 -0.09 -18.05 -7.92
N ILE A 131 0.98 -17.56 -7.32
CA ILE A 131 0.96 -16.89 -6.03
C ILE A 131 0.98 -15.38 -6.29
N ILE A 132 0.04 -14.66 -5.69
CA ILE A 132 -0.04 -13.19 -5.72
C ILE A 132 0.12 -12.67 -4.30
N ASP A 133 1.23 -12.03 -4.01
CA ASP A 133 1.49 -11.46 -2.68
C ASP A 133 1.15 -9.97 -2.63
N LEU A 134 0.05 -9.65 -1.96
CA LEU A 134 -0.44 -8.29 -1.71
C LEU A 134 0.20 -7.68 -0.44
N SER A 135 1.01 -8.46 0.29
CA SER A 135 1.71 -8.02 1.49
C SER A 135 2.76 -6.95 1.16
N SER A 136 3.10 -6.12 2.14
CA SER A 136 4.22 -5.17 2.02
C SER A 136 5.42 -5.71 2.81
N ILE A 137 6.42 -6.22 2.11
CA ILE A 137 7.62 -6.87 2.68
C ILE A 137 8.88 -6.36 1.98
N ASP A 138 10.06 -6.78 2.43
CA ASP A 138 11.29 -6.42 1.75
C ASP A 138 11.46 -7.20 0.41
N PRO A 139 12.14 -6.62 -0.59
CA PRO A 139 12.31 -7.25 -1.90
C PRO A 139 13.10 -8.56 -1.88
N ASP A 140 14.03 -8.73 -0.92
CA ASP A 140 14.89 -9.91 -0.85
C ASP A 140 14.09 -11.13 -0.39
N THR A 141 13.24 -10.96 0.64
CA THR A 141 12.27 -11.98 1.07
C THR A 141 11.34 -12.37 -0.08
N THR A 142 10.84 -11.40 -0.84
CA THR A 142 10.00 -11.68 -2.02
C THR A 142 10.73 -12.54 -3.04
N ARG A 143 11.97 -12.19 -3.41
CA ARG A 143 12.79 -12.97 -4.36
C ARG A 143 13.08 -14.37 -3.84
N HIS A 144 13.34 -14.52 -2.54
CA HIS A 144 13.56 -15.81 -1.90
C HIS A 144 12.31 -16.70 -1.97
N CYS A 145 11.15 -16.20 -1.54
CA CYS A 145 9.88 -16.93 -1.60
C CYS A 145 9.53 -17.32 -3.04
N ALA A 146 9.69 -16.41 -4.00
CA ALA A 146 9.46 -16.69 -5.41
C ALA A 146 10.36 -17.82 -5.94
N ALA A 147 11.62 -17.88 -5.49
CA ALA A 147 12.53 -18.96 -5.87
C ALA A 147 12.08 -20.33 -5.33
N LEU A 148 11.60 -20.40 -4.09
CA LEU A 148 11.03 -21.62 -3.50
C LEU A 148 9.79 -22.08 -4.27
N VAL A 149 8.85 -21.17 -4.52
CA VAL A 149 7.62 -21.44 -5.28
C VAL A 149 7.93 -21.94 -6.69
N LYS A 150 8.95 -21.38 -7.34
CA LYS A 150 9.38 -21.77 -8.68
C LYS A 150 9.92 -23.21 -8.74
N GLN A 151 10.53 -23.73 -7.68
CA GLN A 151 11.00 -25.12 -7.63
C GLN A 151 9.85 -26.13 -7.79
N GLN A 152 8.64 -25.74 -7.39
CA GLN A 152 7.42 -26.54 -7.49
C GLN A 152 6.66 -26.33 -8.82
N GLY A 153 7.23 -25.55 -9.75
CA GLY A 153 6.61 -25.21 -11.03
C GLY A 153 5.49 -24.18 -10.95
N ALA A 154 5.33 -23.51 -9.81
CA ALA A 154 4.40 -22.40 -9.63
C ALA A 154 5.08 -21.05 -9.91
N SER A 155 4.28 -20.00 -10.11
CA SER A 155 4.74 -18.64 -10.44
C SER A 155 4.41 -17.65 -9.33
N TRP A 156 5.12 -16.53 -9.29
CA TRP A 156 4.98 -15.51 -8.23
C TRP A 156 4.82 -14.11 -8.82
N VAL A 157 3.90 -13.34 -8.26
CA VAL A 157 3.75 -11.90 -8.49
C VAL A 157 3.69 -11.19 -7.13
N ASP A 158 4.67 -10.34 -6.84
CA ASP A 158 4.54 -9.37 -5.74
C ASP A 158 3.70 -8.19 -6.21
N ALA A 159 2.53 -8.01 -5.60
CA ALA A 159 1.53 -7.03 -5.99
C ALA A 159 1.10 -6.15 -4.79
N PRO A 160 2.03 -5.54 -4.03
CA PRO A 160 1.66 -4.64 -2.95
C PRO A 160 0.77 -3.49 -3.45
N VAL A 161 -0.05 -2.97 -2.53
CA VAL A 161 -1.15 -2.06 -2.86
C VAL A 161 -1.04 -0.70 -2.16
N SER A 162 -1.67 0.32 -2.73
CA SER A 162 -1.89 1.64 -2.13
C SER A 162 -3.37 2.03 -2.24
N GLY A 163 -3.88 2.79 -1.25
CA GLY A 163 -5.30 3.20 -1.16
C GLY A 163 -5.98 2.85 0.18
N GLY A 164 -5.31 2.09 1.05
CA GLY A 164 -5.78 1.78 2.39
C GLY A 164 -7.09 0.97 2.44
N VAL A 165 -7.71 0.93 3.61
CA VAL A 165 -8.96 0.17 3.86
C VAL A 165 -10.12 0.67 3.01
N ASN A 166 -10.19 1.98 2.80
CA ASN A 166 -11.20 2.57 1.93
C ASN A 166 -11.04 2.07 0.48
N GLY A 167 -9.81 2.13 -0.06
CA GLY A 167 -9.55 1.61 -1.40
C GLY A 167 -9.83 0.11 -1.53
N ALA A 168 -9.48 -0.69 -0.52
CA ALA A 168 -9.78 -2.12 -0.49
C ALA A 168 -11.29 -2.42 -0.50
N THR A 169 -12.07 -1.63 0.25
CA THR A 169 -13.52 -1.77 0.35
C THR A 169 -14.21 -1.36 -0.97
N GLN A 170 -13.72 -0.28 -1.57
CA GLN A 170 -14.28 0.28 -2.81
C GLN A 170 -13.79 -0.41 -4.08
N GLY A 171 -12.73 -1.22 -4.01
CA GLY A 171 -12.10 -1.82 -5.20
C GLY A 171 -11.29 -0.82 -6.02
N THR A 172 -10.75 0.20 -5.36
CA THR A 172 -10.04 1.32 -5.99
C THR A 172 -8.55 1.36 -5.62
N LEU A 173 -7.99 0.21 -5.22
CA LEU A 173 -6.56 0.12 -4.94
C LEU A 173 -5.72 0.41 -6.19
N VAL A 174 -4.51 0.90 -5.96
CA VAL A 174 -3.45 0.93 -6.96
C VAL A 174 -2.49 -0.21 -6.64
N VAL A 175 -2.26 -1.09 -7.61
CA VAL A 175 -1.37 -2.26 -7.50
C VAL A 175 -0.07 -1.99 -8.22
N MET A 176 1.05 -2.22 -7.53
CA MET A 176 2.41 -2.12 -8.07
C MET A 176 2.96 -3.53 -8.22
N ALA A 177 2.95 -4.08 -9.44
CA ALA A 177 3.22 -5.50 -9.66
C ALA A 177 4.65 -5.78 -10.15
N GLY A 178 5.38 -6.64 -9.45
CA GLY A 178 6.63 -7.26 -9.88
C GLY A 178 6.40 -8.71 -10.34
N GLY A 179 6.97 -9.07 -11.49
CA GLY A 179 6.81 -10.41 -12.07
C GLY A 179 6.95 -10.45 -13.60
N SER A 180 6.82 -11.66 -14.15
CA SER A 180 6.81 -11.83 -15.61
C SER A 180 5.57 -11.15 -16.21
N GLU A 181 5.66 -10.68 -17.45
CA GLU A 181 4.52 -10.05 -18.12
C GLU A 181 3.32 -11.00 -18.24
N GLN A 182 3.58 -12.29 -18.48
CA GLN A 182 2.57 -13.33 -18.56
C GLN A 182 1.84 -13.54 -17.22
N ASP A 183 2.59 -13.64 -16.13
CA ASP A 183 2.02 -13.86 -14.80
C ASP A 183 1.24 -12.65 -14.33
N ILE A 184 1.74 -11.43 -14.58
CA ILE A 184 1.01 -10.21 -14.25
C ILE A 184 -0.27 -10.09 -15.06
N ARG A 185 -0.27 -10.48 -16.34
CA ARG A 185 -1.49 -10.49 -17.16
C ARG A 185 -2.53 -11.46 -16.61
N ARG A 186 -2.14 -12.65 -16.14
CA ARG A 186 -3.02 -13.60 -15.45
C ARG A 186 -3.50 -13.05 -14.10
N ALA A 187 -2.58 -12.55 -13.27
CA ALA A 187 -2.89 -11.93 -11.98
C ALA A 187 -3.91 -10.79 -12.12
N SER A 188 -3.78 -9.98 -13.18
CA SER A 188 -4.66 -8.84 -13.44
C SER A 188 -6.13 -9.23 -13.59
N GLN A 189 -6.44 -10.44 -14.06
CA GLN A 189 -7.82 -10.92 -14.16
C GLN A 189 -8.45 -11.11 -12.78
N ALA A 190 -7.68 -11.65 -11.82
CA ALA A 190 -8.13 -11.85 -10.45
C ALA A 190 -8.05 -10.57 -9.59
N LEU A 191 -7.16 -9.64 -9.93
CA LEU A 191 -6.98 -8.36 -9.22
C LEU A 191 -7.94 -7.25 -9.68
N GLN A 192 -8.58 -7.39 -10.85
CA GLN A 192 -9.51 -6.39 -11.39
C GLN A 192 -10.58 -5.90 -10.40
N PRO A 193 -11.31 -6.74 -9.63
CA PRO A 193 -12.33 -6.26 -8.70
C PRO A 193 -11.76 -5.52 -7.48
N LEU A 194 -10.44 -5.56 -7.29
CA LEU A 194 -9.75 -4.99 -6.13
C LEU A 194 -9.12 -3.63 -6.42
N ALA A 195 -8.87 -3.33 -7.69
CA ALA A 195 -7.97 -2.26 -8.09
C ALA A 195 -8.51 -1.41 -9.25
N GLN A 196 -8.30 -0.10 -9.15
CA GLN A 196 -8.54 0.83 -10.25
C GLN A 196 -7.36 0.89 -11.23
N ARG A 197 -6.16 0.51 -10.78
CA ARG A 197 -4.95 0.49 -11.62
C ARG A 197 -4.03 -0.65 -11.19
N ILE A 198 -3.48 -1.36 -12.18
CA ILE A 198 -2.46 -2.38 -12.00
C ILE A 198 -1.30 -2.05 -12.96
N THR A 199 -0.13 -1.80 -12.40
CA THR A 199 1.06 -1.38 -13.17
C THR A 199 2.18 -2.38 -13.00
N ARG A 200 2.75 -2.87 -14.12
CA ARG A 200 3.97 -3.68 -14.07
C ARG A 200 5.17 -2.78 -13.80
N MET A 201 5.85 -3.04 -12.69
CA MET A 201 7.03 -2.29 -12.23
C MET A 201 8.35 -2.95 -12.65
N GLY A 202 8.32 -4.20 -13.11
CA GLY A 202 9.49 -4.95 -13.52
C GLY A 202 9.38 -6.42 -13.14
N GLU A 203 10.53 -7.06 -12.98
CA GLU A 203 10.62 -8.45 -12.50
C GLU A 203 10.26 -8.58 -11.01
N VAL A 204 10.19 -9.82 -10.51
CA VAL A 204 9.92 -10.13 -9.10
C VAL A 204 10.77 -9.28 -8.15
N GLY A 205 10.11 -8.70 -7.14
CA GLY A 205 10.66 -7.77 -6.16
C GLY A 205 10.50 -6.29 -6.54
N SER A 206 10.23 -5.97 -7.81
CA SER A 206 10.06 -4.58 -8.26
C SER A 206 8.78 -3.94 -7.72
N GLY A 207 7.74 -4.73 -7.47
CA GLY A 207 6.52 -4.27 -6.80
C GLY A 207 6.82 -3.82 -5.38
N GLN A 208 7.56 -4.63 -4.60
CA GLN A 208 7.98 -4.26 -3.24
C GLN A 208 8.90 -3.03 -3.21
N VAL A 209 9.87 -2.91 -4.12
CA VAL A 209 10.71 -1.70 -4.23
C VAL A 209 9.83 -0.47 -4.49
N THR A 210 8.87 -0.58 -5.41
CA THR A 210 7.94 0.52 -5.71
C THR A 210 7.07 0.87 -4.51
N LYS A 211 6.59 -0.13 -3.77
CA LYS A 211 5.84 0.09 -2.53
C LYS A 211 6.69 0.82 -1.49
N ILE A 212 7.96 0.47 -1.33
CA ILE A 212 8.89 1.18 -0.45
C ILE A 212 8.97 2.66 -0.87
N CYS A 213 9.18 2.95 -2.15
CA CYS A 213 9.17 4.33 -2.66
C CYS A 213 7.86 5.07 -2.34
N ASN A 214 6.71 4.42 -2.54
CA ASN A 214 5.40 4.98 -2.17
C ASN A 214 5.36 5.33 -0.67
N GLN A 215 5.78 4.41 0.20
CA GLN A 215 5.72 4.64 1.65
C GLN A 215 6.69 5.72 2.13
N LEU A 216 7.83 5.94 1.45
CA LEU A 216 8.71 7.07 1.72
C LEU A 216 8.01 8.40 1.48
N ILE A 217 7.34 8.55 0.34
CA ILE A 217 6.57 9.75 0.00
C ILE A 217 5.48 9.98 1.04
N VAL A 218 4.73 8.93 1.38
CA VAL A 218 3.62 9.10 2.31
C VAL A 218 4.08 9.41 3.73
N ALA A 219 5.19 8.83 4.20
CA ALA A 219 5.77 9.17 5.50
C ALA A 219 6.25 10.62 5.57
N ALA A 220 7.00 11.07 4.56
CA ALA A 220 7.47 12.44 4.49
C ALA A 220 6.29 13.43 4.47
N ASN A 221 5.26 13.15 3.67
CA ASN A 221 4.05 13.96 3.64
C ASN A 221 3.33 13.97 4.99
N ALA A 222 3.14 12.81 5.63
CA ALA A 222 2.43 12.75 6.91
C ALA A 222 3.10 13.60 8.00
N MET A 223 4.42 13.54 8.11
CA MET A 223 5.18 14.35 9.06
C MET A 223 5.10 15.84 8.72
N LEU A 224 5.31 16.20 7.45
CA LEU A 224 5.24 17.59 7.01
C LEU A 224 3.84 18.20 7.14
N ILE A 225 2.79 17.41 6.90
CA ILE A 225 1.39 17.84 7.08
C ILE A 225 1.13 18.14 8.55
N ALA A 226 1.65 17.32 9.47
CA ALA A 226 1.54 17.60 10.90
C ALA A 226 2.25 18.90 11.30
N GLU A 227 3.46 19.14 10.77
CA GLU A 227 4.17 20.42 10.94
C GLU A 227 3.36 21.60 10.43
N ALA A 228 2.79 21.47 9.22
CA ALA A 228 2.03 22.53 8.59
C ALA A 228 0.73 22.85 9.35
N VAL A 229 0.03 21.81 9.83
CA VAL A 229 -1.18 21.96 10.67
C VAL A 229 -0.84 22.67 11.98
N ALA A 230 0.20 22.20 12.69
CA ALA A 230 0.61 22.84 13.95
C ALA A 230 1.09 24.28 13.74
N LEU A 231 1.87 24.54 12.68
CA LEU A 231 2.32 25.88 12.33
C LEU A 231 1.16 26.82 12.03
N ALA A 232 0.14 26.35 11.30
CA ALA A 232 -1.06 27.12 11.01
C ALA A 232 -1.80 27.50 12.30
N GLU A 233 -2.06 26.52 13.17
CA GLU A 233 -2.72 26.73 14.47
C GLU A 233 -1.96 27.73 15.34
N ASN A 234 -0.63 27.59 15.44
CA ASN A 234 0.24 28.47 16.21
C ASN A 234 0.31 29.91 15.67
N ASN A 235 -0.15 30.14 14.44
CA ASN A 235 -0.22 31.46 13.81
C ASN A 235 -1.67 31.93 13.59
N GLY A 236 -2.64 31.34 14.31
CA GLY A 236 -4.04 31.78 14.28
C GLY A 236 -4.80 31.44 13.00
N VAL A 237 -4.28 30.52 12.18
CA VAL A 237 -4.97 30.00 11.00
C VAL A 237 -5.80 28.78 11.39
N ASP A 238 -7.06 28.77 11.00
CA ASP A 238 -7.93 27.59 11.16
C ASP A 238 -7.43 26.44 10.28
N ALA A 239 -6.80 25.45 10.90
CA ALA A 239 -6.20 24.32 10.20
C ALA A 239 -7.24 23.42 9.49
N SER A 240 -8.52 23.48 9.87
CA SER A 240 -9.58 22.73 9.18
C SER A 240 -9.78 23.21 7.73
N LEU A 241 -9.36 24.44 7.44
CA LEU A 241 -9.46 25.05 6.12
C LEU A 241 -8.25 24.74 5.22
N LEU A 242 -7.14 24.17 5.73
CA LEU A 242 -5.94 23.93 4.93
C LEU A 242 -6.19 22.98 3.76
N ALA A 243 -6.81 21.82 4.02
CA ALA A 243 -7.10 20.83 2.98
C ALA A 243 -7.99 21.41 1.85
N PRO A 244 -9.18 21.99 2.13
CA PRO A 244 -10.00 22.56 1.07
C PRO A 244 -9.37 23.79 0.40
N ALA A 245 -8.62 24.63 1.12
CA ALA A 245 -7.98 25.82 0.53
C ALA A 245 -6.83 25.46 -0.43
N LEU A 246 -6.13 24.35 -0.20
CA LEU A 246 -5.00 23.90 -1.03
C LEU A 246 -5.41 22.91 -2.12
N ALA A 247 -6.67 22.44 -2.13
CA ALA A 247 -7.18 21.47 -3.09
C ALA A 247 -6.99 21.93 -4.55
N GLY A 248 -6.50 21.03 -5.41
CA GLY A 248 -6.19 21.31 -6.82
C GLY A 248 -4.92 22.14 -7.06
N GLY A 249 -4.27 22.65 -6.02
CA GLY A 249 -3.00 23.39 -6.11
C GLY A 249 -1.76 22.49 -6.06
N PHE A 250 -0.58 23.09 -6.13
CA PHE A 250 0.71 22.37 -6.08
C PHE A 250 0.96 21.63 -4.76
N ALA A 251 0.39 22.12 -3.67
CA ALA A 251 0.51 21.48 -2.35
C ALA A 251 -0.52 20.37 -2.15
N ASP A 252 -1.49 20.23 -3.06
CA ASP A 252 -2.53 19.21 -2.92
C ASP A 252 -1.95 17.80 -3.01
N SER A 253 -2.48 16.92 -2.18
CA SER A 253 -2.17 15.50 -2.23
C SER A 253 -3.24 14.72 -1.50
N LEU A 254 -3.44 13.46 -1.88
CA LEU A 254 -4.39 12.60 -1.16
C LEU A 254 -4.06 12.48 0.34
N PRO A 255 -2.78 12.34 0.78
CA PRO A 255 -2.45 12.42 2.21
C PRO A 255 -2.88 13.73 2.87
N LEU A 256 -2.72 14.90 2.22
CA LEU A 256 -3.16 16.18 2.77
C LEU A 256 -4.67 16.19 3.00
N GLN A 257 -5.44 15.79 1.99
CA GLN A 257 -6.91 15.78 2.04
C GLN A 257 -7.45 14.82 3.11
N ILE A 258 -6.70 13.79 3.48
CA ILE A 258 -7.09 12.82 4.52
C ILE A 258 -6.60 13.25 5.90
N LEU A 259 -5.31 13.57 6.03
CA LEU A 259 -4.65 13.75 7.32
C LEU A 259 -4.91 15.12 7.92
N ALA A 260 -4.88 16.20 7.14
CA ALA A 260 -5.01 17.54 7.71
C ALA A 260 -6.36 17.77 8.44
N PRO A 261 -7.53 17.38 7.88
CA PRO A 261 -8.80 17.51 8.62
C PRO A 261 -8.83 16.67 9.90
N ARG A 262 -8.28 15.44 9.85
CA ARG A 262 -8.19 14.56 11.02
C ARG A 262 -7.27 15.12 12.10
N MET A 263 -6.13 15.67 11.70
CA MET A 263 -5.18 16.32 12.60
C MET A 263 -5.83 17.55 13.23
N ALA A 264 -6.40 18.46 12.44
CA ALA A 264 -7.09 19.65 12.93
C ALA A 264 -8.21 19.32 13.93
N ALA A 265 -9.02 18.29 13.65
CA ALA A 265 -10.09 17.83 14.53
C ALA A 265 -9.62 16.89 15.68
N ARG A 266 -8.32 16.58 15.77
CA ARG A 266 -7.74 15.57 16.69
C ARG A 266 -8.47 14.23 16.62
N GLN A 267 -8.90 13.84 15.43
CA GLN A 267 -9.63 12.61 15.16
C GLN A 267 -8.66 11.47 14.79
N ALA A 268 -8.31 10.66 15.78
CA ALA A 268 -7.51 9.44 15.59
C ALA A 268 -8.36 8.17 15.37
N GLU A 269 -9.69 8.24 15.55
CA GLU A 269 -10.59 7.09 15.38
C GLU A 269 -11.63 7.31 14.26
N PRO A 270 -12.06 6.24 13.56
CA PRO A 270 -11.49 4.89 13.60
C PRO A 270 -10.05 4.89 13.06
N VAL A 271 -9.22 3.95 13.55
CA VAL A 271 -7.87 3.74 12.99
C VAL A 271 -7.96 3.31 11.53
N GLN A 272 -7.53 4.18 10.63
CA GLN A 272 -7.44 3.90 9.20
C GLN A 272 -6.06 3.39 8.83
N TRP A 273 -5.04 3.88 9.53
CA TRP A 273 -3.66 3.53 9.28
C TRP A 273 -2.80 3.62 10.53
N LYS A 274 -2.32 2.48 11.02
CA LYS A 274 -1.47 2.43 12.23
C LYS A 274 -0.08 3.01 12.00
N VAL A 275 0.41 3.75 13.00
CA VAL A 275 1.80 4.24 13.08
C VAL A 275 2.81 3.10 12.89
N THR A 276 2.64 1.98 13.61
CA THR A 276 3.49 0.79 13.47
C THR A 276 3.56 0.21 12.07
N THR A 277 2.46 0.28 11.29
CA THR A 277 2.44 -0.23 9.92
C THR A 277 3.34 0.60 9.01
N LEU A 278 3.26 1.93 9.09
CA LEU A 278 4.15 2.80 8.30
C LEU A 278 5.60 2.73 8.80
N LEU A 279 5.81 2.60 10.11
CA LEU A 279 7.16 2.45 10.66
C LEU A 279 7.86 1.19 10.13
N LYS A 280 7.15 0.06 10.02
CA LYS A 280 7.67 -1.16 9.38
C LYS A 280 8.11 -0.89 7.94
N ASP A 281 7.34 -0.14 7.16
CA ASP A 281 7.70 0.17 5.78
C ASP A 281 8.91 1.10 5.68
N LEU A 282 9.07 2.04 6.63
CA LEU A 282 10.27 2.88 6.75
C LEU A 282 11.51 2.06 7.13
N ASP A 283 11.35 0.99 7.91
CA ASP A 283 12.45 0.09 8.25
C ASP A 283 12.93 -0.70 7.03
N ASN A 284 12.00 -1.20 6.23
CA ASN A 284 12.31 -1.80 4.93
C ASN A 284 13.03 -0.79 4.02
N ALA A 285 12.59 0.46 4.00
CA ALA A 285 13.23 1.52 3.23
C ALA A 285 14.66 1.81 3.70
N GLY A 286 14.89 1.85 5.02
CA GLY A 286 16.22 2.05 5.60
C GLY A 286 17.17 0.89 5.29
N GLN A 287 16.68 -0.35 5.29
CA GLN A 287 17.46 -1.52 4.88
C GLN A 287 17.83 -1.45 3.39
N LEU A 288 16.84 -1.23 2.52
CA LEU A 288 17.05 -1.14 1.07
C LEU A 288 17.98 0.03 0.70
N SER A 289 17.85 1.17 1.38
CA SER A 289 18.72 2.33 1.22
C SER A 289 20.19 1.99 1.53
N LYS A 290 20.45 1.26 2.62
CA LYS A 290 21.81 0.80 2.95
C LYS A 290 22.37 -0.18 1.92
N GLN A 291 21.57 -1.15 1.50
CA GLN A 291 21.97 -2.16 0.50
C GLN A 291 22.30 -1.52 -0.86
N SER A 292 21.48 -0.56 -1.30
CA SER A 292 21.62 0.13 -2.59
C SER A 292 22.54 1.35 -2.55
N GLN A 293 23.05 1.72 -1.37
CA GLN A 293 23.82 2.95 -1.14
C GLN A 293 23.08 4.24 -1.57
N SER A 294 21.74 4.21 -1.54
CA SER A 294 20.89 5.35 -1.91
C SER A 294 20.57 6.20 -0.69
N ALA A 295 20.86 7.51 -0.73
CA ALA A 295 20.55 8.40 0.38
C ALA A 295 19.05 8.70 0.49
N THR A 296 18.48 8.55 1.70
CA THR A 296 17.06 8.82 2.00
C THR A 296 16.88 9.71 3.25
N PRO A 297 17.52 10.90 3.30
CA PRO A 297 17.62 11.69 4.54
C PRO A 297 16.27 12.13 5.14
N LEU A 298 15.32 12.54 4.30
CA LEU A 298 13.98 12.94 4.76
C LEU A 298 13.22 11.77 5.40
N ALA A 299 13.30 10.60 4.77
CA ALA A 299 12.70 9.38 5.30
C ALA A 299 13.35 8.92 6.61
N ALA A 300 14.68 9.07 6.72
CA ALA A 300 15.40 8.76 7.95
C ALA A 300 14.92 9.64 9.11
N LEU A 301 14.77 10.96 8.89
CA LEU A 301 14.21 11.86 9.90
C LEU A 301 12.75 11.50 10.24
N ALA A 302 11.91 11.28 9.23
CA ALA A 302 10.52 10.86 9.44
C ALA A 302 10.43 9.56 10.26
N SER A 303 11.31 8.58 10.01
CA SER A 303 11.41 7.35 10.80
C SER A 303 11.77 7.64 12.25
N GLN A 304 12.74 8.53 12.53
CA GLN A 304 13.10 8.89 13.91
C GLN A 304 11.95 9.57 14.65
N LEU A 305 11.27 10.52 14.02
CA LEU A 305 10.11 11.19 14.62
C LEU A 305 8.95 10.23 14.87
N MET A 306 8.70 9.33 13.92
CA MET A 306 7.68 8.29 14.08
C MET A 306 8.01 7.29 15.18
N ARG A 307 9.29 6.93 15.36
CA ARG A 307 9.76 6.11 16.48
C ARG A 307 9.58 6.80 17.82
N LEU A 308 9.89 8.11 17.90
CA LEU A 308 9.65 8.91 19.09
C LEU A 308 8.16 8.88 19.46
N HIS A 309 7.27 9.13 18.49
CA HIS A 309 5.82 9.08 18.70
C HIS A 309 5.34 7.68 19.15
N ALA A 310 5.84 6.63 18.50
CA ALA A 310 5.53 5.25 18.85
C ALA A 310 5.98 4.90 20.29
N ALA A 311 7.14 5.39 20.72
CA ALA A 311 7.69 5.21 22.06
C ALA A 311 6.89 5.95 23.15
N GLN A 312 6.14 7.00 22.77
CA GLN A 312 5.18 7.69 23.65
C GLN A 312 3.84 6.95 23.81
N GLY A 313 3.74 5.69 23.35
CA GLY A 313 2.55 4.85 23.50
C GLY A 313 1.61 4.84 22.28
N HIS A 314 1.93 5.59 21.22
CA HIS A 314 1.06 5.74 20.04
C HIS A 314 1.31 4.71 18.93
N SER A 315 1.99 3.61 19.23
CA SER A 315 2.33 2.56 18.25
C SER A 315 1.12 2.02 17.47
N ASN A 316 -0.02 1.87 18.14
CA ASN A 316 -1.26 1.36 17.54
C ASN A 316 -2.26 2.45 17.14
N ALA A 317 -1.95 3.72 17.39
CA ALA A 317 -2.80 4.84 17.03
C ALA A 317 -2.81 5.05 15.52
N ASP A 318 -3.82 5.79 15.03
CA ASP A 318 -3.88 6.24 13.65
C ASP A 318 -2.73 7.21 13.33
N LEU A 319 -2.31 7.22 12.07
CA LEU A 319 -1.21 8.06 11.61
C LEU A 319 -1.49 9.55 11.84
N SER A 320 -2.76 10.00 11.86
CA SER A 320 -3.08 11.39 12.19
C SER A 320 -2.60 11.82 13.59
N SER A 321 -2.39 10.88 14.50
CA SER A 321 -1.91 11.16 15.86
C SER A 321 -0.49 11.74 15.93
N VAL A 322 0.31 11.68 14.85
CA VAL A 322 1.65 12.29 14.84
C VAL A 322 1.63 13.81 15.05
N ILE A 323 0.46 14.47 14.89
CA ILE A 323 0.27 15.87 15.26
C ILE A 323 0.61 16.15 16.74
N HIS A 324 0.47 15.16 17.62
CA HIS A 324 0.77 15.29 19.04
C HIS A 324 2.27 15.54 19.33
N LEU A 325 3.17 15.26 18.38
CA LEU A 325 4.59 15.61 18.51
C LEU A 325 4.85 17.12 18.56
N TYR A 326 3.94 17.93 18.01
CA TYR A 326 4.10 19.38 17.85
C TYR A 326 3.27 20.19 18.86
N GLN A 327 2.67 19.51 19.84
CA GLN A 327 1.96 20.16 20.92
C GLN A 327 2.94 20.42 22.07
N GLU A 328 2.80 21.58 22.73
CA GLU A 328 3.43 21.77 24.03
C GLU A 328 2.90 20.70 24.97
N GLN A 329 3.79 19.94 25.61
CA GLN A 329 3.39 19.17 26.78
C GLN A 329 2.96 20.19 27.82
N GLU A 330 1.67 20.23 28.16
CA GLU A 330 1.24 20.87 29.41
C GLU A 330 2.08 20.24 30.53
N GLN A 331 3.06 20.98 31.03
CA GLN A 331 3.77 20.59 32.24
C GLN A 331 2.70 20.43 33.32
N ALA A 332 2.58 19.20 33.85
CA ALA A 332 1.76 18.96 35.02
C ALA A 332 2.13 20.02 36.07
N PRO A 333 1.16 20.76 36.64
CA PRO A 333 1.47 21.75 37.65
C PRO A 333 2.24 21.08 38.79
N CYS A 334 3.43 21.63 39.08
CA CYS A 334 4.30 21.21 40.18
C CYS A 334 3.61 21.36 41.54
#